data_AF-A0A2N1FC72-F1
#
_entry.id   AF-A0A2N1FC72-F1
#
_cell.length_a   1.000
_cell.length_b   1.000
_cell.length_c   1.000
_cell.angle_alpha   90.00
_cell.angle_beta   90.00
_cell.angle_gamma   90.00
#
_symmetry.space_group_name_H-M   'P 1'
#
loop_
_entity.id
_entity.type
_entity.pdbx_description
1 polymer ?
#
loop_
_entity_poly.entity_id
_entity_poly.type
_entity_poly.pdbx_seq_one_letter_code
_entity_poly.pdbx_strand_id
1 'polypeptide(L)'
;MKTLENIKTETIQVLKTNNQEASLNATYNSHSQIEDPVFNFKLNGLNATKWELTYSEVAIIFARKEVSVQEKSEYPSLGLFSIGKNTNWLYNHNLWEQPKDLESAIYKLLEFSLTGK
;
A
#
# COMPACT_ATOMS: atom_id res chain seq x y z
N MET A 1 -5.60 -25.59 -21.64
CA MET A 1 -5.92 -24.18 -21.91
C MET A 1 -5.75 -23.41 -20.62
N LYS A 2 -4.81 -22.46 -20.55
CA LYS A 2 -4.68 -21.53 -19.41
C LYS A 2 -5.85 -20.55 -19.49
N THR A 3 -6.80 -20.65 -18.57
CA THR A 3 -7.91 -19.72 -18.46
C THR A 3 -7.34 -18.33 -18.22
N LEU A 4 -7.78 -17.34 -19.00
CA LEU A 4 -7.41 -15.92 -18.82
C LEU A 4 -7.74 -15.52 -17.38
N GLU A 5 -6.70 -15.27 -16.60
CA GLU A 5 -6.79 -14.94 -15.18
C GLU A 5 -7.50 -13.59 -15.05
N ASN A 6 -8.59 -13.56 -14.28
CA ASN A 6 -9.34 -12.33 -14.01
C ASN A 6 -8.61 -11.55 -12.89
N ILE A 7 -7.36 -11.18 -13.16
CA ILE A 7 -6.52 -10.40 -12.25
C ILE A 7 -7.02 -8.96 -12.29
N LYS A 8 -7.35 -8.43 -11.12
CA LYS A 8 -7.73 -7.02 -10.95
C LYS A 8 -6.66 -6.30 -10.14
N THR A 9 -6.48 -5.02 -10.40
CA THR A 9 -5.53 -4.19 -9.67
C THR A 9 -6.16 -2.87 -9.24
N GLU A 10 -5.74 -2.39 -8.07
CA GLU A 10 -6.04 -1.06 -7.56
C GLU A 10 -4.74 -0.37 -7.14
N THR A 11 -4.72 0.95 -7.19
CA THR A 11 -3.52 1.72 -6.86
C THR A 11 -3.90 3.06 -6.26
N ILE A 12 -3.19 3.45 -5.20
CA ILE A 12 -3.20 4.81 -4.70
C ILE A 12 -1.79 5.40 -4.74
N GLN A 13 -1.74 6.71 -4.99
CA GLN A 13 -0.52 7.49 -4.86
C GLN A 13 -0.40 8.00 -3.43
N VAL A 14 0.75 7.79 -2.79
CA VAL A 14 1.02 8.26 -1.42
C VAL A 14 2.03 9.39 -1.38
N LEU A 15 2.95 9.44 -2.35
CA LEU A 15 3.97 10.48 -2.45
C LEU A 15 4.11 10.98 -3.89
N LYS A 16 4.25 12.28 -4.05
CA LYS A 16 4.60 12.99 -5.28
C LYS A 16 5.38 14.27 -4.96
N THR A 17 6.65 14.28 -5.33
CA THR A 17 7.51 15.46 -5.34
C THR A 17 8.06 15.67 -6.75
N ASN A 18 8.91 16.69 -6.94
CA ASN A 18 9.55 16.90 -8.24
C ASN A 18 10.49 15.76 -8.66
N ASN A 19 11.02 14.99 -7.70
CA ASN A 19 12.07 13.98 -7.95
C ASN A 19 11.70 12.57 -7.46
N GLN A 20 10.55 12.40 -6.82
CA GLN A 20 10.13 11.13 -6.24
C GLN A 20 8.62 10.94 -6.37
N GLU A 21 8.21 9.71 -6.63
CA GLU A 21 6.81 9.31 -6.67
C GLU A 21 6.66 7.94 -6.02
N ALA A 22 5.73 7.81 -5.07
CA ALA A 22 5.44 6.55 -4.41
C ALA A 22 3.97 6.17 -4.52
N SER A 23 3.74 4.87 -4.72
CA SER A 23 2.41 4.29 -4.85
C SER A 23 2.30 2.99 -4.07
N LEU A 24 1.08 2.68 -3.63
CA LEU A 24 0.68 1.39 -3.11
C LEU A 24 -0.23 0.74 -4.14
N ASN A 25 0.07 -0.49 -4.53
CA ASN A 25 -0.67 -1.27 -5.51
C ASN A 25 -1.15 -2.57 -4.88
N ALA A 26 -2.44 -2.86 -5.06
CA ALA A 26 -3.09 -4.08 -4.65
C ALA A 26 -3.47 -4.89 -5.89
N THR A 27 -3.28 -6.20 -5.82
CA THR A 27 -3.66 -7.15 -6.87
C THR A 27 -4.58 -8.19 -6.27
N TYR A 28 -5.72 -8.41 -6.90
CA TYR A 28 -6.64 -9.50 -6.58
C TYR A 28 -6.56 -10.56 -7.67
N ASN A 29 -6.31 -11.80 -7.26
CA ASN A 29 -6.45 -12.99 -8.08
C ASN A 29 -7.18 -14.07 -7.24
N SER A 30 -8.28 -14.60 -7.76
CA SER A 30 -9.06 -15.65 -7.07
C SER A 30 -8.30 -16.95 -6.85
N HIS A 31 -7.13 -17.11 -7.47
CA HIS A 31 -6.26 -18.27 -7.35
C HIS A 31 -4.98 -17.99 -6.55
N SER A 32 -4.85 -16.80 -5.95
CA SER A 32 -3.68 -16.46 -5.13
C SER A 32 -3.44 -17.49 -4.03
N GLN A 33 -2.20 -17.98 -3.98
CA GLN A 33 -1.69 -18.82 -2.90
C GLN A 33 -1.11 -17.97 -1.78
N ILE A 34 -0.88 -18.58 -0.63
CA ILE A 34 -0.44 -17.89 0.60
C ILE A 34 0.87 -17.09 0.43
N GLU A 35 1.76 -17.53 -0.46
CA GLU A 35 3.06 -16.90 -0.73
C GLU A 35 3.02 -15.92 -1.93
N ASP A 36 1.89 -15.81 -2.62
CA ASP A 36 1.81 -14.94 -3.80
C ASP A 36 1.86 -13.47 -3.37
N PRO A 37 2.70 -12.63 -3.99
CA PRO A 37 2.71 -11.20 -3.73
C PRO A 37 1.43 -10.57 -4.29
N VAL A 38 0.63 -9.97 -3.41
CA VAL A 38 -0.68 -9.37 -3.76
C VAL A 38 -0.78 -7.89 -3.41
N PHE A 39 0.24 -7.35 -2.75
CA PHE A 39 0.29 -5.95 -2.38
C PHE A 39 1.73 -5.45 -2.44
N ASN A 40 1.98 -4.27 -2.99
CA ASN A 40 3.32 -3.72 -3.09
C ASN A 40 3.35 -2.21 -2.92
N PHE A 41 4.48 -1.74 -2.41
CA PHE A 41 4.88 -0.34 -2.46
C PHE A 41 5.98 -0.18 -3.48
N LYS A 42 5.90 0.91 -4.24
CA LYS A 42 6.91 1.30 -5.21
C LYS A 42 7.21 2.78 -5.09
N LEU A 43 8.47 3.10 -4.78
CA LEU A 43 9.04 4.44 -4.85
C LEU A 43 9.94 4.53 -6.09
N ASN A 44 9.63 5.49 -6.97
CA ASN A 44 10.44 5.85 -8.12
C ASN A 44 11.21 7.15 -7.85
N GLY A 45 12.32 7.33 -8.57
CA GLY A 45 13.15 8.53 -8.49
C GLY A 45 14.32 8.39 -7.52
N LEU A 46 14.62 9.45 -6.75
CA LEU A 46 15.72 9.42 -5.79
C LEU A 46 15.49 8.33 -4.73
N ASN A 47 16.52 7.55 -4.40
CA ASN A 47 16.43 6.42 -3.45
C ASN A 47 15.31 5.41 -3.78
N ALA A 48 15.09 5.15 -5.09
CA ALA A 48 14.09 4.21 -5.56
C ALA A 48 14.16 2.87 -4.81
N THR A 49 13.01 2.41 -4.33
CA THR A 49 12.90 1.20 -3.53
C THR A 49 11.52 0.58 -3.71
N LYS A 50 11.43 -0.71 -3.42
CA LYS A 50 10.18 -1.45 -3.46
C LYS A 50 10.14 -2.49 -2.36
N TRP A 51 8.94 -2.78 -1.88
CA TRP A 51 8.67 -3.93 -1.04
C TRP A 51 7.30 -4.49 -1.36
N GLU A 52 7.11 -5.76 -1.03
CA GLU A 52 5.94 -6.56 -1.40
C GLU A 52 5.44 -7.28 -0.15
N LEU A 53 4.14 -7.56 -0.11
CA LEU A 53 3.49 -8.37 0.91
C LEU A 53 2.78 -9.53 0.23
N THR A 54 2.95 -10.73 0.79
CA THR A 54 2.25 -11.93 0.32
C THR A 54 0.79 -11.92 0.78
N TYR A 55 -0.03 -12.77 0.18
CA TYR A 55 -1.43 -12.95 0.57
C TYR A 55 -1.55 -13.24 2.08
N SER A 56 -0.71 -14.12 2.62
CA SER A 56 -0.68 -14.45 4.05
C SER A 56 -0.35 -13.24 4.92
N GLU A 57 0.65 -12.44 4.54
CA GLU A 57 1.02 -11.23 5.28
C GLU A 57 -0.09 -10.19 5.26
N VAL A 58 -0.72 -9.95 4.10
CA VAL A 58 -1.86 -9.03 3.97
C VAL A 58 -3.03 -9.47 4.85
N ALA A 59 -3.36 -10.77 4.87
CA ALA A 59 -4.43 -11.30 5.71
C ALA A 59 -4.16 -11.06 7.21
N ILE A 60 -2.92 -11.27 7.66
CA ILE A 60 -2.51 -11.03 9.05
C ILE A 60 -2.61 -9.54 9.40
N ILE A 61 -2.04 -8.67 8.56
CA ILE A 61 -2.04 -7.22 8.77
C ILE A 61 -3.46 -6.67 8.81
N PHE A 62 -4.34 -7.12 7.91
CA PHE A 62 -5.73 -6.71 7.88
C PHE A 62 -6.49 -7.17 9.14
N ALA A 63 -6.37 -8.45 9.51
CA ALA A 63 -7.05 -9.01 10.68
C ALA A 63 -6.59 -8.37 12.01
N ARG A 64 -5.31 -8.05 12.13
CA ARG A 64 -4.71 -7.44 13.34
C ARG A 64 -4.75 -5.92 13.36
N LYS A 65 -5.18 -5.30 12.26
CA LYS A 65 -5.17 -3.85 12.07
C LYS A 65 -3.77 -3.24 12.28
N GLU A 66 -2.77 -3.76 11.57
CA GLU A 66 -1.37 -3.32 11.66
C GLU A 66 -1.01 -2.19 10.66
N VAL A 67 -1.93 -1.24 10.44
CA VAL A 67 -1.65 -0.02 9.67
C VAL A 67 -1.65 1.14 10.65
N SER A 68 -0.69 2.04 10.52
CA SER A 68 -0.68 3.30 11.27
C SER A 68 -0.29 4.45 10.37
N VAL A 69 -0.99 5.57 10.50
CA VAL A 69 -0.69 6.80 9.77
C VAL A 69 -0.57 7.94 10.77
N GLN A 70 0.54 8.66 10.68
CA GLN A 70 0.86 9.80 11.53
C GLN A 70 0.91 11.05 10.68
N GLU A 71 0.35 12.13 11.21
CA GLU A 71 0.35 13.42 10.52
C GLU A 71 1.76 14.01 10.40
N LYS A 72 2.60 13.83 11.42
CA LYS A 72 3.87 14.52 11.53
C LYS A 72 5.03 13.60 11.14
N SER A 73 5.95 14.17 10.36
CA SER A 73 7.29 13.62 10.10
C SER A 73 8.34 14.67 10.44
N GLU A 74 9.62 14.34 10.25
CA GLU A 74 10.71 15.33 10.31
C GLU A 74 10.70 16.31 9.12
N TYR A 75 9.99 15.99 8.04
CA TYR A 75 9.90 16.80 6.84
C TYR A 75 8.61 17.65 6.83
N PRO A 76 8.69 18.96 6.57
CA PRO A 76 7.52 19.80 6.46
C PRO A 76 6.55 19.31 5.36
N SER A 77 5.24 19.35 5.64
CA SER A 77 4.17 18.95 4.71
C SER A 77 4.12 17.46 4.34
N LEU A 78 4.88 16.61 5.05
CA LEU A 78 4.85 15.16 4.91
C LEU A 78 4.43 14.51 6.25
N GLY A 79 3.63 13.46 6.14
CA GLY A 79 3.35 12.54 7.24
C GLY A 79 4.05 11.20 7.05
N LEU A 80 3.84 10.29 8.01
CA LEU A 80 4.38 8.94 7.98
C LEU A 80 3.27 7.89 7.95
N PHE A 81 3.50 6.77 7.29
CA PHE A 81 2.67 5.59 7.41
C PHE A 81 3.51 4.32 7.60
N SER A 82 2.91 3.32 8.23
CA SER A 82 3.51 2.00 8.43
C SER A 82 2.46 0.92 8.14
N ILE A 83 2.90 -0.19 7.54
CA ILE A 83 2.07 -1.36 7.19
C ILE A 83 2.83 -2.62 7.62
N GLY A 84 2.39 -3.25 8.71
CA GLY A 84 3.07 -4.39 9.32
C GLY A 84 4.54 -4.08 9.63
N LYS A 85 5.45 -4.89 9.07
CA LYS A 85 6.91 -4.73 9.23
C LYS A 85 7.51 -3.53 8.48
N ASN A 86 6.78 -2.94 7.53
CA ASN A 86 7.26 -1.84 6.69
C ASN A 86 6.90 -0.50 7.34
N THR A 87 7.86 0.12 8.02
CA THR A 87 7.59 1.29 8.88
C THR A 87 8.19 2.59 8.35
N ASN A 88 7.61 3.71 8.78
CA ASN A 88 8.12 5.08 8.56
C ASN A 88 8.24 5.51 7.09
N TRP A 89 7.26 5.16 6.26
CA TRP A 89 7.18 5.63 4.87
C TRP A 89 6.50 6.98 4.77
N LEU A 90 7.00 7.86 3.88
CA LEU A 90 6.47 9.21 3.73
C LEU A 90 5.23 9.24 2.83
N TYR A 91 4.28 10.13 3.17
CA TYR A 91 3.18 10.53 2.29
C TYR A 91 3.01 12.06 2.29
N ASN A 92 2.42 12.63 1.23
CA ASN A 92 2.14 14.06 1.18
C ASN A 92 0.77 14.43 1.75
N HIS A 93 0.71 15.52 2.54
CA HIS A 93 -0.57 16.08 3.01
C HIS A 93 -1.45 16.65 1.90
N ASN A 94 -0.88 17.06 0.77
CA ASN A 94 -1.68 17.55 -0.37
C ASN A 94 -2.42 16.44 -1.12
N LEU A 95 -1.99 15.18 -0.97
CA LEU A 95 -2.66 14.00 -1.49
C LEU A 95 -3.64 13.42 -0.46
N TRP A 96 -3.27 13.52 0.81
CA TRP A 96 -4.01 12.96 1.94
C TRP A 96 -4.04 13.98 3.08
N GLU A 97 -5.04 14.85 3.07
CA GLU A 97 -5.13 15.95 4.04
C GLU A 97 -5.28 15.42 5.47
N GLN A 98 -6.13 14.39 5.66
CA GLN A 98 -6.32 13.76 6.95
C GLN A 98 -5.61 12.39 7.00
N PRO A 99 -4.81 12.09 8.04
CA PRO A 99 -4.16 10.78 8.21
C PRO A 99 -5.13 9.60 8.14
N LYS A 100 -6.35 9.78 8.68
CA LYS A 100 -7.40 8.77 8.68
C LYS A 100 -7.91 8.41 7.29
N ASP A 101 -7.86 9.34 6.34
CA ASP A 101 -8.29 9.08 4.97
C ASP A 101 -7.30 8.16 4.26
N LEU A 102 -5.99 8.39 4.44
CA LEU A 102 -4.95 7.50 3.94
C LEU A 102 -5.02 6.13 4.63
N GLU A 103 -5.19 6.09 5.95
CA GLU A 103 -5.32 4.84 6.70
C GLU A 103 -6.50 4.01 6.17
N SER A 104 -7.66 4.65 5.98
CA SER A 104 -8.86 4.02 5.43
C SER A 104 -8.65 3.53 3.99
N ALA A 105 -7.94 4.30 3.16
CA ALA A 105 -7.61 3.91 1.79
C ALA A 105 -6.65 2.70 1.75
N ILE A 106 -5.66 2.66 2.63
CA ILE A 106 -4.75 1.51 2.77
C ILE A 106 -5.55 0.26 3.17
N TYR A 107 -6.45 0.36 4.15
CA TYR A 107 -7.27 -0.80 4.53
C TYR A 107 -8.17 -1.28 3.40
N LYS A 108 -8.75 -0.37 2.60
CA LYS A 108 -9.52 -0.74 1.41
C LYS A 108 -8.67 -1.49 0.39
N LEU A 109 -7.44 -1.04 0.12
CA LEU A 109 -6.52 -1.77 -0.77
C LEU A 109 -6.13 -3.15 -0.22
N LEU A 110 -5.89 -3.26 1.09
CA LEU A 110 -5.62 -4.55 1.72
C LEU A 110 -6.83 -5.49 1.61
N GLU A 111 -8.04 -5.00 1.85
CA GLU A 111 -9.29 -5.76 1.65
C GLU A 111 -9.48 -6.16 0.19
N PHE A 112 -9.17 -5.27 -0.74
CA PHE A 112 -9.24 -5.53 -2.17
C PHE A 112 -8.29 -6.68 -2.56
N SER A 113 -7.04 -6.67 -2.11
CA SER A 113 -6.09 -7.78 -2.35
C SER A 113 -6.62 -9.14 -1.90
N LEU A 114 -7.46 -9.17 -0.85
CA LEU A 114 -8.01 -10.40 -0.28
C LEU A 114 -9.34 -10.82 -0.93
N THR A 115 -10.18 -9.86 -1.32
CA THR A 115 -11.59 -10.14 -1.66
C THR A 115 -12.02 -9.65 -3.04
N GLY A 116 -11.23 -8.77 -3.67
CA GLY A 116 -11.52 -8.16 -4.97
C GLY A 116 -12.69 -7.17 -4.98
N LYS A 117 -13.05 -6.65 -3.79
CA LYS A 117 -14.12 -5.67 -3.56
C LYS A 117 -13.57 -4.33 -3.10
#